data_AF-A0A529Q1T7-F1
#
_entry.id   AF-A0A529Q1T7-F1
#
_cell.length_a   1.000
_cell.length_b   1.000
_cell.length_c   1.000
_cell.angle_alpha   90.00
_cell.angle_beta   90.00
_cell.angle_gamma   90.00
#
_symmetry.space_group_name_H-M   'P 1'
#
loop_
_entity.id
_entity.type
_entity.pdbx_description
1 polymer ?
#
loop_
_entity_poly.entity_id
_entity_poly.type
_entity_poly.pdbx_seq_one_letter_code
_entity_poly.pdbx_strand_id
1 'polypeptide(L)' 'MDNETPELAEVTPYDVAHFQTYAVLLMSEAMGLDWRKVARAILNIDAERQPERARLAWTSHLARARWL' A
#
# COMPACT_ATOMS: atom_id res chain seq x y z
N MET A 1 2.95 -7.88 5.76
CA MET A 1 2.54 -7.32 4.48
C MET A 1 3.70 -7.42 3.52
N ASP A 2 3.41 -7.67 2.25
CA ASP A 2 4.42 -7.81 1.21
C ASP A 2 4.98 -6.45 0.79
N ASN A 3 6.14 -6.45 0.15
CA ASN A 3 6.75 -5.22 -0.34
C ASN A 3 6.16 -4.77 -1.68
N GLU A 4 5.58 -5.69 -2.44
CA GLU A 4 5.15 -5.48 -3.81
C GLU A 4 3.81 -6.18 -4.04
N THR A 5 3.05 -5.68 -5.01
CA THR A 5 1.72 -6.20 -5.37
C THR A 5 1.74 -6.88 -6.73
N PRO A 6 0.76 -7.73 -7.04
CA PRO A 6 0.65 -8.32 -8.38
C PRO A 6 0.55 -7.26 -9.48
N GLU A 7 1.33 -7.40 -10.53
CA GLU A 7 1.26 -6.58 -11.76
C GLU A 7 0.49 -7.33 -12.87
N LEU A 8 -0.63 -7.97 -12.52
CA LEU A 8 -1.48 -8.69 -13.48
C LEU A 8 -2.62 -7.81 -13.95
N ALA A 9 -3.00 -7.91 -15.23
CA ALA A 9 -4.12 -7.16 -15.83
C ALA A 9 -5.50 -7.74 -15.46
N GLU A 10 -5.62 -8.37 -14.30
CA GLU A 10 -6.84 -8.96 -13.77
C GLU A 10 -6.87 -8.83 -12.25
N VAL A 11 -8.06 -8.87 -11.66
CA VAL A 11 -8.23 -8.92 -10.21
C VAL A 11 -7.85 -10.30 -9.71
N THR A 12 -6.96 -10.35 -8.73
CA THR A 12 -6.41 -11.60 -8.17
C THR A 12 -6.97 -11.88 -6.78
N PRO A 13 -6.87 -13.11 -6.26
CA PRO A 13 -7.19 -13.41 -4.87
C PRO A 13 -6.40 -12.57 -3.85
N TYR A 14 -5.20 -12.13 -4.22
CA TYR A 14 -4.41 -11.20 -3.43
C TYR A 14 -5.12 -9.86 -3.26
N ASP A 15 -5.68 -9.31 -4.34
CA ASP A 15 -6.38 -8.03 -4.31
C ASP A 15 -7.63 -8.11 -3.44
N VAL A 16 -8.36 -9.22 -3.53
CA VAL A 16 -9.54 -9.48 -2.69
C VAL A 16 -9.16 -9.53 -1.22
N ALA A 17 -8.06 -10.20 -0.87
CA ALA A 17 -7.56 -10.27 0.49
C ALA A 17 -7.08 -8.90 1.03
N HIS A 18 -6.61 -8.01 0.16
CA HIS A 18 -6.04 -6.70 0.53
C HIS A 18 -6.97 -5.51 0.26
N PHE A 19 -8.22 -5.74 -0.11
CA PHE A 19 -9.18 -4.68 -0.49
C PHE A 19 -9.31 -3.58 0.58
N GLN A 20 -9.39 -3.96 1.86
CA GLN A 20 -9.48 -2.99 2.96
C GLN A 20 -8.21 -2.12 3.07
N THR A 21 -7.04 -2.73 2.87
CA THR A 21 -5.76 -2.02 2.84
C THR A 21 -5.79 -0.97 1.73
N TYR A 22 -6.17 -1.35 0.51
CA TYR A 22 -6.26 -0.43 -0.63
C TYR A 22 -7.20 0.75 -0.38
N ALA A 23 -8.39 0.49 0.17
CA ALA A 23 -9.33 1.55 0.52
C ALA A 23 -8.72 2.58 1.50
N VAL A 24 -8.00 2.11 2.53
CA VAL A 24 -7.34 3.00 3.49
C VAL A 24 -6.20 3.78 2.84
N LEU A 25 -5.41 3.17 1.94
CA LEU A 25 -4.33 3.87 1.25
C LEU A 25 -4.86 4.99 0.34
N LEU A 26 -5.92 4.71 -0.44
CA LEU A 26 -6.56 5.71 -1.30
C LEU A 26 -7.14 6.88 -0.49
N MET A 27 -7.84 6.58 0.60
CA MET A 27 -8.38 7.62 1.48
C MET A 27 -7.26 8.42 2.14
N SER A 28 -6.19 7.76 2.60
CA SER A 28 -5.04 8.43 3.22
C SER A 28 -4.35 9.37 2.25
N GLU A 29 -4.19 8.96 0.99
CA GLU A 29 -3.66 9.82 -0.06
C GLU A 29 -4.58 11.01 -0.35
N ALA A 30 -5.89 10.78 -0.49
CA ALA A 30 -6.87 11.84 -0.74
C ALA A 30 -6.91 12.88 0.39
N MET A 31 -6.67 12.44 1.64
CA MET A 31 -6.58 13.30 2.81
C MET A 31 -5.20 13.96 2.99
N GLY A 32 -4.22 13.68 2.12
CA GLY A 32 -2.87 14.22 2.21
C GLY A 32 -2.10 13.74 3.45
N LEU A 33 -2.41 12.55 3.97
CA LEU A 33 -1.73 12.01 5.14
C LEU A 33 -0.27 11.66 4.82
N ASP A 34 0.59 11.76 5.83
CA ASP A 34 2.00 11.36 5.71
C ASP A 34 2.11 9.85 5.48
N TRP A 35 2.53 9.47 4.27
CA TRP A 35 2.71 8.09 3.85
C TRP A 35 3.59 7.28 4.80
N ARG A 36 4.55 7.88 5.51
CA ARG A 36 5.39 7.16 6.48
C ARG A 36 4.58 6.66 7.67
N LYS A 37 3.64 7.47 8.14
CA LYS A 37 2.74 7.10 9.24
C LYS A 37 1.78 6.01 8.81
N VAL A 38 1.27 6.10 7.58
CA VAL A 38 0.36 5.09 7.01
C VAL A 38 1.11 3.78 6.76
N ALA A 39 2.34 3.83 6.23
CA ALA A 39 3.18 2.65 6.03
C ALA A 39 3.42 1.90 7.34
N ARG A 40 3.65 2.62 8.45
CA ARG A 40 3.79 2.00 9.77
C ARG A 40 2.48 1.43 10.30
N ALA A 41 1.37 2.18 10.20
CA ALA A 41 0.10 1.81 10.80
C ALA A 41 -0.64 0.70 10.03
N ILE A 42 -0.59 0.76 8.70
CA ILE A 42 -1.35 -0.11 7.80
C ILE A 42 -0.45 -1.19 7.21
N LEU A 43 0.71 -0.82 6.69
CA LEU A 43 1.63 -1.77 6.06
C LEU A 43 2.51 -2.54 7.05
N ASN A 44 2.52 -2.11 8.32
CA ASN A 44 3.40 -2.62 9.37
C ASN A 44 4.89 -2.54 9.01
N ILE A 45 5.28 -1.48 8.27
CA ILE A 45 6.68 -1.22 7.88
C ILE A 45 7.09 0.15 8.42
N ASP A 46 8.11 0.16 9.27
CA ASP A 46 8.65 1.38 9.86
C ASP A 46 9.59 2.09 8.87
N ALA A 47 9.16 3.23 8.35
CA ALA A 47 9.91 4.02 7.38
C ALA A 47 11.18 4.66 7.96
N GLU A 48 11.31 4.80 9.28
CA GLU A 48 12.54 5.31 9.91
C GLU A 48 13.62 4.22 9.98
N ARG A 49 13.19 2.95 10.07
CA ARG A 49 14.11 1.80 10.15
C ARG A 49 14.39 1.17 8.78
N GLN A 50 13.41 1.19 7.89
CA GLN A 50 13.45 0.55 6.57
C GLN A 50 12.81 1.48 5.52
N PRO A 51 13.42 2.64 5.22
CA PRO A 51 12.82 3.69 4.39
C PRO A 51 12.52 3.22 2.96
N GLU A 52 13.46 2.52 2.33
CA GLU A 52 13.30 2.03 0.95
C GLU A 52 12.17 1.00 0.85
N ARG A 53 12.17 0.04 1.78
CA ARG A 53 11.12 -0.99 1.88
C ARG A 53 9.75 -0.38 2.11
N ALA A 54 9.64 0.56 3.05
CA ALA A 54 8.38 1.24 3.36
C ALA A 54 7.87 2.01 2.15
N ARG A 55 8.77 2.70 1.45
CA ARG A 55 8.43 3.46 0.25
C ARG A 55 7.97 2.55 -0.88
N LEU A 56 8.69 1.45 -1.14
CA LEU A 56 8.33 0.47 -2.18
C LEU A 56 6.94 -0.11 -1.92
N ALA A 57 6.69 -0.58 -0.70
CA ALA A 57 5.38 -1.11 -0.28
C ALA A 57 4.27 -0.07 -0.43
N TRP A 58 4.49 1.16 0.04
CA TRP A 58 3.53 2.24 -0.14
C TRP A 58 3.21 2.48 -1.61
N THR A 59 4.22 2.64 -2.46
CA THR A 59 4.03 2.98 -3.86
C THR A 59 3.39 1.85 -4.66
N SER A 60 3.82 0.60 -4.44
CA SER A 60 3.29 -0.57 -5.15
C SER A 60 1.82 -0.80 -4.81
N HIS A 61 1.47 -0.78 -3.53
CA HIS A 61 0.11 -1.00 -3.07
C HIS A 61 -0.83 0.13 -3.47
N LEU A 62 -0.37 1.39 -3.42
CA LEU A 62 -1.15 2.52 -3.88
C LEU A 62 -1.35 2.50 -5.40
N ALA A 63 -0.33 2.14 -6.17
CA ALA A 63 -0.45 1.97 -7.62
C ALA A 63 -1.46 0.87 -7.97
N ARG A 64 -1.39 -0.28 -7.28
CA ARG A 64 -2.35 -1.36 -7.46
C ARG A 64 -3.77 -0.96 -7.07
N ALA A 65 -3.93 -0.26 -5.95
CA ALA A 65 -5.21 0.25 -5.48
C ALA A 65 -5.87 1.22 -6.47
N ARG A 66 -5.09 2.01 -7.20
CA ARG A 66 -5.59 2.94 -8.23
C ARG A 66 -5.96 2.26 -9.54
N TRP A 67 -5.36 1.11 -9.82
CA TRP A 67 -5.66 0.33 -11.02
C TRP A 67 -6.97 -0.45 -10.87
N LEU A 68 -7.24 -0.97 -9.66
CA LEU A 68 -8.52 -1.59 -9.29
C LEU A 68 -9.68 -0.58 -9.34
#